data_AF-A0A1G9MYV6-F1
#
_entry.id   AF-A0A1G9MYV6-F1
#
_cell.length_a   1.000
_cell.length_b   1.000
_cell.length_c   1.000
_cell.angle_alpha   90.00
_cell.angle_beta   90.00
_cell.angle_gamma   90.00
#
_symmetry.space_group_name_H-M   'P 1'
#
loop_
_entity.id
_entity.type
_entity.pdbx_description
1 polymer ?
#
loop_
_entity_poly.entity_id
_entity_poly.type
_entity_poly.pdbx_seq_one_letter_code
_entity_poly.pdbx_strand_id
1 'polypeptide(L)' 'MLELQDFLYELNKYMDQSSILKDAYNRLTDTEKQLVLSQSPTQTPPDELAENATKWLDAMQKEMGITGDE' A
#
# COMPACT_ATOMS: atom_id res chain seq x y z
N MET A 1 -15.02 -5.78 -17.57
CA MET A 1 -13.82 -4.91 -17.58
C MET A 1 -13.97 -3.67 -16.70
N LEU A 2 -15.17 -3.10 -16.50
CA LEU A 2 -15.38 -1.99 -15.56
C LEU A 2 -15.01 -2.34 -14.11
N GLU A 3 -15.40 -3.52 -13.63
CA GLU A 3 -15.08 -3.97 -12.25
C GLU A 3 -13.58 -4.13 -12.00
N LEU A 4 -12.81 -4.53 -13.02
CA LEU A 4 -11.36 -4.67 -12.89
C LEU A 4 -10.66 -3.31 -12.89
N GLN A 5 -11.14 -2.35 -13.68
CA GLN A 5 -10.66 -0.97 -13.63
C GLN A 5 -11.03 -0.27 -12.32
N ASP A 6 -12.25 -0.51 -11.81
CA ASP A 6 -12.69 -0.02 -10.51
C ASP A 6 -11.82 -0.59 -9.38
N PHE A 7 -11.53 -1.89 -9.42
CA PHE A 7 -10.59 -2.51 -8.50
C PHE A 7 -9.18 -1.91 -8.61
N LEU A 8 -8.68 -1.64 -9.81
CA LEU A 8 -7.35 -1.03 -10.00
C LEU A 8 -7.30 0.40 -9.46
N TYR A 9 -8.41 1.14 -9.58
CA TYR A 9 -8.56 2.48 -9.01
C TYR A 9 -8.56 2.44 -7.46
N GLU A 10 -9.30 1.51 -6.87
CA GLU A 10 -9.28 1.31 -5.42
C GLU A 10 -7.93 0.78 -4.91
N LEU A 11 -7.25 -0.06 -5.69
CA LEU A 11 -5.89 -0.53 -5.39
C LEU A 11 -4.88 0.63 -5.41
N ASN A 12 -5.01 1.56 -6.35
CA ASN A 12 -4.18 2.77 -6.39
C ASN A 12 -4.42 3.64 -5.15
N LYS A 13 -5.70 3.85 -4.75
CA LYS A 13 -6.00 4.53 -3.49
C LYS A 13 -5.46 3.79 -2.27
N TYR A 14 -5.53 2.47 -2.24
CA TYR A 14 -4.98 1.67 -1.16
C TYR A 14 -3.47 1.84 -1.05
N MET A 15 -2.76 1.89 -2.18
CA MET A 15 -1.33 2.20 -2.22
C MET A 15 -1.03 3.59 -1.64
N ASP A 16 -1.79 4.61 -2.06
CA ASP A 16 -1.66 5.98 -1.55
C ASP A 16 -1.92 6.05 -0.03
N GLN A 17 -3.00 5.44 0.45
CA GLN A 17 -3.32 5.33 1.87
C GLN A 17 -2.25 4.57 2.65
N SER A 18 -1.70 3.49 2.09
CA SER A 18 -0.61 2.74 2.72
C SER A 18 0.67 3.58 2.82
N SER A 19 0.94 4.41 1.81
CA SER A 19 2.05 5.36 1.83
C SER A 19 1.87 6.46 2.89
N ILE A 20 0.65 7.02 3.01
CA ILE A 20 0.29 7.97 4.07
C ILE A 20 0.43 7.32 5.45
N LEU A 21 -0.04 6.07 5.60
CA LEU A 21 0.04 5.32 6.85
C LEU A 21 1.50 5.03 7.23
N LYS A 22 2.34 4.67 6.25
CA LYS A 22 3.79 4.55 6.41
C LYS A 22 4.42 5.85 6.90
N ASP A 23 4.08 6.99 6.29
CA ASP A 23 4.63 8.28 6.69
C ASP A 23 4.18 8.66 8.11
N ALA A 24 2.90 8.47 8.43
CA ALA A 24 2.36 8.68 9.77
C ALA A 24 3.05 7.78 10.80
N TYR A 25 3.25 6.51 10.48
CA TYR A 25 3.98 5.57 11.34
C TYR A 25 5.43 5.98 11.53
N ASN A 26 6.10 6.47 10.49
CA ASN A 26 7.49 6.90 10.58
C ASN A 26 7.70 8.12 11.48
N ARG A 27 6.68 8.97 11.64
CA ARG A 27 6.67 10.12 12.56
C ARG A 27 6.49 9.73 14.03
N LEU A 28 6.02 8.51 14.32
CA LEU A 28 5.83 8.02 15.69
C LEU A 28 7.18 7.75 16.37
N THR A 29 7.20 7.82 17.70
CA THR A 29 8.34 7.36 18.51
C THR A 29 8.46 5.84 18.51
N ASP A 30 9.62 5.29 18.85
CA ASP A 30 9.84 3.83 18.91
C ASP A 30 8.82 3.11 19.80
N THR A 31 8.42 3.71 20.92
CA THR A 31 7.41 3.14 21.83
C THR A 31 6.03 3.09 21.17
N GLU A 32 5.64 4.13 20.45
CA GLU A 32 4.36 4.19 19.72
C GLU A 32 4.36 3.23 18.53
N LYS A 33 5.47 3.13 17.81
CA LYS A 33 5.67 2.14 16.74
C LYS A 33 5.47 0.71 17.24
N GLN A 34 6.08 0.37 18.38
CA GLN A 34 5.91 -0.94 19.02
C GLN A 34 4.45 -1.20 19.43
N LEU A 35 3.74 -0.19 19.94
CA LEU A 35 2.32 -0.31 20.28
C LEU A 35 1.48 -0.62 19.04
N VAL A 36 1.69 0.12 17.95
CA VAL A 36 0.97 -0.07 16.69
C VAL A 36 1.24 -1.46 16.10
N LEU A 37 2.50 -1.90 16.09
CA LEU A 37 2.86 -3.24 15.61
C LEU A 37 2.30 -4.36 16.49
N SER A 38 2.31 -4.19 17.81
CA SER A 38 1.82 -5.18 18.76
C SER A 38 0.30 -5.38 18.64
N GLN A 39 -0.44 -4.36 18.23
CA GLN A 39 -1.88 -4.43 17.99
C GLN A 39 -2.25 -4.87 16.57
N SER A 40 -1.27 -4.98 15.67
CA SER A 40 -1.51 -5.43 14.30
C SER A 40 -1.71 -6.96 14.28
N PRO A 41 -2.80 -7.47 13.68
CA PRO A 41 -3.10 -8.91 13.67
C PRO A 41 -2.06 -9.73 12.90
N THR A 42 -1.36 -9.11 11.95
CA THR A 42 -0.29 -9.75 11.17
C THR A 42 1.10 -9.29 11.61
N GLN A 43 1.18 -8.34 12.56
CA GLN A 43 2.41 -7.65 12.96
C GLN A 43 3.17 -7.03 11.78
N THR A 44 2.50 -6.85 10.63
CA THR A 44 3.10 -6.29 9.44
C THR A 44 3.29 -4.79 9.62
N PRO A 45 4.51 -4.26 9.44
CA PRO A 45 4.73 -2.83 9.50
C PRO A 45 4.06 -2.13 8.30
N PRO A 46 3.58 -0.89 8.49
CA PRO A 46 2.97 -0.13 7.40
C PRO A 46 3.95 0.16 6.24
N ASP A 47 5.26 0.12 6.49
CA ASP A 47 6.28 0.10 5.43
C ASP A 47 6.12 -1.08 4.46
N GLU A 48 5.92 -2.28 5.00
CA GLU A 48 5.73 -3.50 4.21
C GLU A 48 4.34 -3.51 3.53
N LEU A 49 3.31 -2.93 4.17
CA LEU A 49 2.00 -2.74 3.54
C LEU A 49 2.09 -1.83 2.31
N ALA A 50 2.79 -0.70 2.41
CA ALA A 50 2.99 0.23 1.31
C ALA A 50 3.81 -0.39 0.17
N GLU A 51 4.86 -1.13 0.50
CA GLU A 51 5.66 -1.86 -0.50
C GLU A 51 4.83 -2.93 -1.22
N ASN A 52 4.07 -3.73 -0.48
CA ASN A 52 3.20 -4.76 -1.06
C ASN A 52 2.10 -4.15 -1.94
N ALA A 53 1.48 -3.05 -1.50
CA ALA A 53 0.49 -2.33 -2.29
C ALA A 53 1.07 -1.80 -3.62
N THR A 54 2.30 -1.26 -3.56
CA THR A 54 3.01 -0.75 -4.74
C THR A 54 3.32 -1.87 -5.72
N LYS A 55 3.90 -2.99 -5.25
CA LYS A 55 4.20 -4.16 -6.09
C LYS A 55 2.94 -4.76 -6.72
N TRP A 56 1.84 -4.78 -5.97
CA TRP A 56 0.57 -5.30 -6.47
C TRP A 56 0.00 -4.39 -7.56
N LEU A 57 0.02 -3.08 -7.35
CA LEU A 57 -0.43 -2.12 -8.36
C LEU A 57 0.41 -2.21 -9.64
N ASP A 58 1.74 -2.26 -9.51
CA ASP A 58 2.68 -2.38 -10.63
C ASP A 58 2.44 -3.66 -11.44
N ALA A 59 2.30 -4.81 -10.77
CA ALA A 59 1.98 -6.08 -11.41
C ALA A 59 0.65 -6.02 -12.17
N MET A 60 -0.38 -5.42 -11.58
CA MET A 60 -1.69 -5.28 -12.23
C MET A 60 -1.65 -4.33 -13.43
N GLN A 61 -0.92 -3.21 -13.32
CA GLN A 61 -0.74 -2.25 -14.41
C GLN A 61 0.01 -2.89 -15.58
N LYS A 62 1.07 -3.66 -15.30
CA LYS A 62 1.84 -4.40 -16.30
C LYS A 62 0.99 -5.44 -17.04
N GLU A 63 0.19 -6.23 -16.32
CA GLU A 63 -0.71 -7.23 -16.92
C GLU A 63 -1.83 -6.59 -17.76
N MET A 64 -2.30 -5.40 -17.35
CA MET A 64 -3.28 -4.62 -18.11
C MET A 64 -2.66 -3.91 -19.32
N GLY A 65 -1.34 -3.96 -19.51
CA GLY A 65 -0.63 -3.20 -20.54
C GLY A 65 -0.67 -1.69 -20.31
N ILE A 66 -0.99 -1.25 -19.09
CA ILE A 66 -0.90 0.15 -18.63
C ILE A 66 0.54 0.40 -18.19
N THR A 67 1.49 0.07 -19.04
CA THR A 67 2.84 0.64 -18.93
C THR A 67 2.71 2.00 -19.59
N GLY A 68 2.96 3.07 -18.84
CA GLY A 68 3.16 4.37 -19.45
C GLY A 68 4.35 4.26 -20.41
N ASP A 69 4.07 4.11 -21.70
CA ASP A 69 4.95 4.66 -22.70
C ASP A 69 4.90 6.18 -22.50
N GLU A 70 6.04 6.70 -22.06
CA GLU A 70 6.49 8.10 -22.00
C GLU A 70 6.15 8.95 -20.76
#